data_AF-A0A2N5CLV0-F1
#
_entry.id   AF-A0A2N5CLV0-F1
#
_cell.length_a   1.000
_cell.length_b   1.000
_cell.length_c   1.000
_cell.angle_alpha   90.00
_cell.angle_beta   90.00
_cell.angle_gamma   90.00
#
_symmetry.space_group_name_H-M   'P 1'
#
loop_
_entity.id
_entity.type
_entity.pdbx_description
1 polymer ?
#
loop_
_entity_poly.entity_id
_entity_poly.type
_entity_poly.pdbx_seq_one_letter_code
_entity_poly.pdbx_strand_id
1 'polypeptide(L)'
;MSIRYELTALVLGRAPPTVSLEPAEFEAIGRAVDGLRDIFWIEEIYDAVTQNYRAYEEGQVLITLAHALGSEEGWEEIDDARRGSARLLDNLLSTARAFLDSAPQRMRSIGGDALMAAFKTATSRVYDDSRAYRFMDALRNYSQHRGSSISAMTFDHKRQPAGEDGKDFKLVYSIRPRLRVDDVEMTFKTKVQPLLQALKDDQGMIDITPLVREYLVGLNQIMLETRGLIAPFEAGFYAVQNDAVSRLGAVWPEALDYPVAVKLQGEDELVSHFLAISQPERTGRLRKRNGKIAHLPRLQLIS
;
A
#
# COMPACT_ATOMS: atom_id res chain seq x y z
N MET A 1 -39.55 6.76 -27.00
CA MET A 1 -39.28 5.88 -25.84
C MET A 1 -39.07 6.78 -24.63
N SER A 2 -39.79 6.53 -23.53
CA SER A 2 -39.63 7.29 -22.28
C SER A 2 -38.44 6.73 -21.49
N ILE A 3 -37.64 7.62 -20.89
CA ILE A 3 -36.52 7.25 -20.00
C ILE A 3 -36.95 7.62 -18.58
N ARG A 4 -36.76 6.71 -17.63
CA ARG A 4 -37.04 6.93 -16.21
C ARG A 4 -35.81 6.58 -15.37
N TYR A 5 -35.62 7.31 -14.28
CA TYR A 5 -34.58 7.06 -13.31
C TYR A 5 -35.25 6.79 -11.97
N GLU A 6 -34.88 5.69 -11.33
CA GLU A 6 -35.56 5.22 -10.13
C GLU A 6 -34.54 4.72 -9.11
N LEU A 7 -34.84 4.91 -7.83
CA LEU A 7 -34.13 4.30 -6.72
C LEU A 7 -34.97 3.13 -6.19
N THR A 8 -34.36 1.97 -6.08
CA THR A 8 -35.01 0.73 -5.68
C THR A 8 -34.06 -0.12 -4.83
N ALA A 9 -34.42 -1.37 -4.49
CA ALA A 9 -33.52 -2.29 -3.79
C ALA A 9 -33.30 -3.59 -4.57
N LEU A 10 -32.10 -4.17 -4.42
CA LEU A 10 -31.82 -5.50 -4.94
C LEU A 10 -32.39 -6.57 -3.99
N VAL A 11 -33.56 -7.11 -4.30
CA VAL A 11 -34.20 -8.18 -3.51
C VAL A 11 -34.63 -9.36 -4.38
N LEU A 12 -34.73 -10.54 -3.76
CA LEU A 12 -35.37 -11.71 -4.36
C LEU A 12 -36.84 -11.76 -3.95
N GLY A 13 -37.75 -11.95 -4.90
CA GLY A 13 -39.17 -12.18 -4.65
C GLY A 13 -40.05 -10.94 -4.85
N ARG A 14 -40.40 -10.24 -3.77
CA ARG A 14 -41.37 -9.13 -3.82
C ARG A 14 -40.80 -7.95 -4.61
N ALA A 15 -41.61 -7.40 -5.52
CA ALA A 15 -41.26 -6.20 -6.26
C ALA A 15 -40.99 -5.04 -5.27
N PRO A 16 -39.77 -4.47 -5.27
CA PRO A 16 -39.39 -3.39 -4.38
C PRO A 16 -40.18 -2.11 -4.71
N PRO A 17 -40.65 -1.32 -3.72
CA PRO A 17 -41.05 0.06 -3.98
C PRO A 17 -39.92 0.85 -4.65
N THR A 18 -40.33 1.81 -5.46
CA THR A 18 -39.43 2.68 -6.21
C THR A 18 -39.63 4.14 -5.81
N VAL A 19 -38.55 4.91 -5.84
CA VAL A 19 -38.54 6.35 -5.65
C VAL A 19 -38.04 6.98 -6.94
N SER A 20 -38.82 7.90 -7.54
CA SER A 20 -38.38 8.61 -8.75
C SER A 20 -37.12 9.42 -8.46
N LEU A 21 -36.18 9.40 -9.39
CA LEU A 21 -34.96 10.21 -9.38
C LEU A 21 -34.97 11.19 -10.55
N GLU A 22 -34.41 12.36 -10.32
CA GLU A 22 -34.01 13.25 -11.41
C GLU A 22 -32.74 12.71 -12.10
N PRO A 23 -32.52 12.98 -13.40
CA PRO A 23 -31.31 12.54 -14.10
C PRO A 23 -30.02 12.97 -13.39
N ALA A 24 -30.00 14.18 -12.83
CA ALA A 24 -28.85 14.69 -12.09
C ALA A 24 -28.58 13.92 -10.77
N GLU A 25 -29.63 13.44 -10.10
CA GLU A 25 -29.50 12.63 -8.89
C GLU A 25 -28.94 11.25 -9.22
N PHE A 26 -29.40 10.64 -10.32
CA PHE A 26 -28.88 9.37 -10.81
C PHE A 26 -27.37 9.44 -11.11
N GLU A 27 -26.93 10.47 -11.84
CA GLU A 27 -25.51 10.69 -12.15
C GLU A 27 -24.68 10.99 -10.89
N ALA A 28 -25.24 11.72 -9.92
CA ALA A 28 -24.58 11.98 -8.64
C ALA A 28 -24.36 10.70 -7.82
N ILE A 29 -25.35 9.81 -7.77
CA ILE A 29 -25.23 8.50 -7.11
C ILE A 29 -24.17 7.65 -7.82
N GLY A 30 -24.20 7.58 -9.15
CA GLY A 30 -23.19 6.84 -9.92
C GLY A 30 -21.77 7.33 -9.64
N ARG A 31 -21.56 8.66 -9.67
CA ARG A 31 -20.29 9.28 -9.33
C ARG A 31 -19.84 8.98 -7.90
N ALA A 32 -20.75 8.99 -6.93
CA ALA A 32 -20.43 8.69 -5.54
C ALA A 32 -20.00 7.23 -5.36
N VAL A 33 -20.69 6.29 -6.00
CA VAL A 33 -20.35 4.86 -5.97
C VAL A 33 -18.96 4.62 -6.58
N ASP A 34 -18.69 5.16 -7.75
CA ASP A 34 -17.39 5.01 -8.41
C ASP A 34 -16.26 5.68 -7.62
N GLY A 35 -16.50 6.87 -7.08
CA GLY A 35 -15.55 7.57 -6.22
C GLY A 35 -15.19 6.80 -4.95
N LEU A 36 -16.18 6.22 -4.26
CA LEU A 36 -15.95 5.38 -3.07
C LEU A 36 -15.22 4.09 -3.43
N ARG A 37 -15.50 3.49 -4.59
CA ARG A 37 -14.77 2.32 -5.10
C ARG A 37 -13.31 2.67 -5.37
N ASP A 38 -13.03 3.81 -5.99
CA ASP A 38 -11.67 4.27 -6.26
C ASP A 38 -10.90 4.56 -4.97
N ILE A 39 -11.56 5.16 -3.96
CA ILE A 39 -10.97 5.37 -2.63
C ILE A 39 -10.62 4.03 -1.97
N PHE A 40 -11.55 3.07 -1.96
CA PHE A 40 -11.32 1.74 -1.42
C PHE A 40 -10.14 1.05 -2.13
N TRP A 41 -10.09 1.16 -3.45
CA TRP A 41 -9.03 0.59 -4.27
C TRP A 41 -7.65 1.16 -3.91
N ILE A 42 -7.53 2.47 -3.71
CA ILE A 42 -6.28 3.11 -3.28
C ILE A 42 -5.81 2.54 -1.93
N GLU A 43 -6.73 2.37 -0.98
CA GLU A 43 -6.42 1.77 0.33
C GLU A 43 -5.99 0.30 0.19
N GLU A 44 -6.61 -0.46 -0.71
CA GLU A 44 -6.31 -1.88 -0.94
C GLU A 44 -4.92 -2.08 -1.59
N ILE A 45 -4.57 -1.27 -2.60
CA ILE A 45 -3.24 -1.37 -3.19
C ILE A 45 -2.13 -0.91 -2.22
N TYR A 46 -2.40 0.11 -1.40
CA TYR A 46 -1.45 0.52 -0.36
C TYR A 46 -1.33 -0.57 0.72
N ASP A 47 -2.42 -1.24 1.06
CA ASP A 47 -2.37 -2.39 1.95
C ASP A 47 -1.44 -3.49 1.43
N ALA A 48 -1.52 -3.80 0.13
CA ALA A 48 -0.60 -4.76 -0.49
C ALA A 48 0.87 -4.37 -0.28
N VAL A 49 1.22 -3.08 -0.36
CA VAL A 49 2.57 -2.58 -0.03
C VAL A 49 2.95 -2.92 1.41
N THR A 50 2.07 -2.60 2.37
CA THR A 50 2.35 -2.86 3.80
C THR A 50 2.45 -4.35 4.12
N GLN A 51 1.66 -5.21 3.46
CA GLN A 51 1.75 -6.66 3.62
C GLN A 51 3.06 -7.22 3.05
N ASN A 52 3.52 -6.70 1.91
CA ASN A 52 4.80 -7.12 1.33
C ASN A 52 5.99 -6.67 2.20
N TYR A 53 5.91 -5.49 2.81
CA TYR A 53 6.90 -5.07 3.81
C TYR A 53 6.89 -6.00 5.03
N ARG A 54 5.71 -6.32 5.54
CA ARG A 54 5.57 -7.26 6.66
C ARG A 54 6.18 -8.61 6.32
N ALA A 55 5.89 -9.16 5.14
CA ALA A 55 6.46 -10.42 4.67
C ALA A 55 8.00 -10.35 4.55
N TYR A 56 8.56 -9.22 4.11
CA TYR A 56 10.00 -9.00 4.09
C TYR A 56 10.62 -9.07 5.49
N GLU A 57 10.08 -8.34 6.47
CA GLU A 57 10.57 -8.34 7.86
C GLU A 57 10.38 -9.71 8.54
N GLU A 58 9.20 -10.35 8.36
CA GLU A 58 8.95 -11.71 8.87
C GLU A 58 9.96 -12.71 8.28
N GLY A 59 10.28 -12.58 6.99
CA GLY A 59 11.32 -13.38 6.35
C GLY A 59 12.70 -13.20 7.00
N GLN A 60 13.09 -11.96 7.33
CA GLN A 60 14.37 -11.70 8.01
C GLN A 60 14.41 -12.33 9.41
N VAL A 61 13.30 -12.27 10.15
CA VAL A 61 13.20 -12.90 11.48
C VAL A 61 13.33 -14.42 11.38
N LEU A 62 12.69 -15.04 10.38
CA LEU A 62 12.76 -16.49 10.19
C LEU A 62 14.18 -16.95 9.81
N ILE A 63 14.87 -16.22 8.94
CA ILE A 63 16.28 -16.51 8.59
C ILE A 63 17.17 -16.35 9.84
N THR A 64 16.96 -15.30 10.65
CA THR A 64 17.71 -15.10 11.89
C THR A 64 17.49 -16.25 12.89
N LEU A 65 16.27 -16.76 12.98
CA LEU A 65 15.94 -17.92 13.81
C LEU A 65 16.64 -19.19 13.30
N ALA A 66 16.62 -19.44 11.98
CA ALA A 66 17.33 -20.56 11.38
C ALA A 66 18.84 -20.50 11.65
N HIS A 67 19.43 -19.30 11.53
CA HIS A 67 20.83 -19.06 11.90
C HIS A 67 21.11 -19.38 13.38
N ALA A 68 20.22 -18.97 14.30
CA ALA A 68 20.36 -19.26 15.73
C ALA A 68 20.29 -20.76 16.06
N LEU A 69 19.60 -21.54 15.24
CA LEU A 69 19.47 -22.99 15.39
C LEU A 69 20.59 -23.78 14.69
N GLY A 70 21.58 -23.11 14.08
CA GLY A 70 22.68 -23.75 13.36
C GLY A 70 22.25 -24.35 12.00
N SER A 71 21.13 -23.90 11.45
CA SER A 71 20.59 -24.44 10.18
C SER A 71 21.22 -23.81 8.93
N GLU A 72 22.14 -22.86 9.07
CA GLU A 72 22.73 -22.10 7.94
C GLU A 72 24.28 -22.13 7.94
N GLU A 73 24.86 -23.32 8.08
CA GLU A 73 26.32 -23.49 8.11
C GLU A 73 26.95 -23.69 6.71
N GLY A 74 26.14 -23.92 5.67
CA GLY A 74 26.58 -24.15 4.30
C GLY A 74 26.35 -22.98 3.34
N TRP A 75 27.09 -23.00 2.23
CA TRP A 75 26.97 -21.99 1.17
C TRP A 75 25.59 -22.01 0.49
N GLU A 76 24.97 -23.18 0.38
CA GLU A 76 23.65 -23.33 -0.25
C GLU A 76 22.56 -22.65 0.58
N GLU A 77 22.58 -22.84 1.89
CA GLU A 77 21.64 -22.23 2.83
C GLU A 77 21.78 -20.70 2.85
N ILE A 78 23.02 -20.20 2.87
CA ILE A 78 23.32 -18.77 2.78
C ILE A 78 22.80 -18.16 1.46
N ASP A 79 22.98 -18.85 0.33
CA ASP A 79 22.46 -18.36 -0.95
C ASP A 79 20.93 -18.48 -1.03
N ASP A 80 20.31 -19.49 -0.41
CA ASP A 80 18.87 -19.60 -0.28
C ASP A 80 18.26 -18.46 0.55
N ALA A 81 18.87 -18.13 1.70
CA ALA A 81 18.50 -16.98 2.52
C ALA A 81 18.63 -15.66 1.75
N ARG A 82 19.72 -15.51 0.97
CA ARG A 82 19.94 -14.35 0.09
C ARG A 82 18.87 -14.23 -0.99
N ARG A 83 18.63 -15.31 -1.74
CA ARG A 83 17.60 -15.34 -2.81
C ARG A 83 16.21 -15.13 -2.25
N GLY A 84 15.90 -15.71 -1.09
CA GLY A 84 14.64 -15.51 -0.38
C GLY A 84 14.40 -14.05 -0.01
N SER A 85 15.40 -13.43 0.62
CA SER A 85 15.35 -12.02 0.98
C SER A 85 15.23 -11.10 -0.23
N ALA A 86 15.96 -11.39 -1.31
CA ALA A 86 15.87 -10.63 -2.57
C ALA A 86 14.47 -10.70 -3.17
N ARG A 87 13.86 -11.89 -3.24
CA ARG A 87 12.47 -12.06 -3.75
C ARG A 87 11.46 -11.26 -2.93
N LEU A 88 11.55 -11.30 -1.60
CA LEU A 88 10.65 -10.54 -0.72
C LEU A 88 10.83 -9.03 -0.94
N LEU A 89 12.07 -8.58 -1.09
CA LEU A 89 12.38 -7.17 -1.36
C LEU A 89 11.86 -6.73 -2.74
N ASP A 90 12.07 -7.53 -3.78
CA ASP A 90 11.61 -7.24 -5.14
C ASP A 90 10.08 -7.19 -5.22
N ASN A 91 9.38 -8.03 -4.45
CA ASN A 91 7.93 -7.97 -4.33
C ASN A 91 7.45 -6.68 -3.65
N LEU A 92 8.10 -6.25 -2.57
CA LEU A 92 7.83 -4.95 -1.94
C LEU A 92 8.05 -3.79 -2.92
N LEU A 93 9.20 -3.77 -3.60
CA LEU A 93 9.54 -2.73 -4.58
C LEU A 93 8.55 -2.68 -5.75
N SER A 94 8.11 -3.85 -6.22
CA SER A 94 7.14 -3.95 -7.32
C SER A 94 5.74 -3.48 -6.92
N THR A 95 5.28 -3.86 -5.72
CA THR A 95 3.97 -3.43 -5.21
C THR A 95 3.95 -1.94 -4.86
N ALA A 96 5.03 -1.40 -4.29
CA ALA A 96 5.18 0.03 -4.06
C ALA A 96 5.12 0.81 -5.38
N ARG A 97 5.78 0.32 -6.43
CA ARG A 97 5.70 0.93 -7.76
C ARG A 97 4.29 0.86 -8.34
N ALA A 98 3.62 -0.28 -8.22
CA ALA A 98 2.25 -0.44 -8.69
C ALA A 98 1.31 0.58 -8.04
N PHE A 99 1.41 0.80 -6.72
CA PHE A 99 0.68 1.85 -6.01
C PHE A 99 0.93 3.25 -6.61
N LEU A 100 2.19 3.63 -6.77
CA LEU A 100 2.57 4.96 -7.26
C LEU A 100 2.14 5.23 -8.70
N ASP A 101 2.11 4.21 -9.56
CA ASP A 101 1.75 4.36 -10.98
C ASP A 101 0.24 4.42 -11.22
N SER A 102 -0.53 3.75 -10.38
CA SER A 102 -1.96 3.54 -10.56
C SER A 102 -2.84 4.53 -9.77
N ALA A 103 -2.40 4.93 -8.56
CA ALA A 103 -3.10 5.90 -7.73
C ALA A 103 -3.41 7.22 -8.46
N PRO A 104 -2.53 7.80 -9.31
CA PRO A 104 -2.83 9.05 -10.02
C PRO A 104 -4.11 9.01 -10.86
N GLN A 105 -4.40 7.89 -11.52
CA GLN A 105 -5.62 7.77 -12.35
C GLN A 105 -6.88 7.66 -11.48
N ARG A 106 -6.79 7.00 -10.32
CA ARG A 106 -7.86 6.94 -9.34
C ARG A 106 -8.12 8.30 -8.71
N MET A 107 -7.06 9.03 -8.37
CA MET A 107 -7.14 10.42 -7.91
C MET A 107 -7.81 11.32 -8.96
N ARG A 108 -7.50 11.14 -10.24
CA ARG A 108 -8.17 11.85 -11.34
C ARG A 108 -9.67 11.54 -11.41
N SER A 109 -10.05 10.28 -11.26
CA SER A 109 -11.45 9.85 -11.25
C SER A 109 -12.24 10.47 -10.07
N ILE A 110 -11.63 10.53 -8.89
CA ILE A 110 -12.26 11.09 -7.68
C ILE A 110 -12.48 12.61 -7.80
N GLY A 111 -11.44 13.36 -8.16
CA GLY A 111 -11.42 14.83 -8.01
C GLY A 111 -10.84 15.60 -9.19
N GLY A 112 -10.65 14.95 -10.33
CA GLY A 112 -10.15 15.57 -11.56
C GLY A 112 -8.63 15.79 -11.59
N ASP A 113 -8.18 16.54 -12.60
CA ASP A 113 -6.75 16.77 -12.87
C ASP A 113 -6.02 17.47 -11.73
N ALA A 114 -6.69 18.34 -10.98
CA ALA A 114 -6.13 19.01 -9.82
C ALA A 114 -5.75 18.02 -8.71
N LEU A 115 -6.62 17.03 -8.43
CA LEU A 115 -6.37 16.02 -7.41
C LEU A 115 -5.24 15.06 -7.83
N MET A 116 -5.21 14.67 -9.11
CA MET A 116 -4.08 13.91 -9.68
C MET A 116 -2.76 14.68 -9.56
N ALA A 117 -2.75 15.98 -9.88
CA ALA A 117 -1.57 16.82 -9.79
C ALA A 117 -1.09 16.96 -8.33
N ALA A 118 -2.00 17.15 -7.37
CA ALA A 118 -1.68 17.22 -5.95
C ALA A 118 -1.01 15.93 -5.45
N PHE A 119 -1.53 14.75 -5.84
CA PHE A 119 -0.89 13.47 -5.54
C PHE A 119 0.53 13.39 -6.11
N LYS A 120 0.72 13.74 -7.39
CA LYS A 120 2.04 13.74 -8.02
C LYS A 120 3.03 14.67 -7.29
N THR A 121 2.59 15.87 -6.92
CA THR A 121 3.41 16.80 -6.13
C THR A 121 3.82 16.21 -4.78
N ALA A 122 2.91 15.54 -4.08
CA ALA A 122 3.22 14.83 -2.83
C ALA A 122 4.29 13.74 -3.04
N THR A 123 4.15 12.92 -4.09
CA THR A 123 5.14 11.88 -4.42
C THR A 123 6.52 12.45 -4.79
N SER A 124 6.56 13.54 -5.57
CA SER A 124 7.81 14.21 -5.94
C SER A 124 8.52 14.80 -4.73
N ARG A 125 7.78 15.44 -3.82
CA ARG A 125 8.35 15.98 -2.58
C ARG A 125 9.01 14.89 -1.75
N VAL A 126 8.33 13.77 -1.51
CA VAL A 126 8.90 12.66 -0.72
C VAL A 126 10.14 12.06 -1.41
N TYR A 127 10.15 11.98 -2.74
CA TYR A 127 11.33 11.56 -3.50
C TYR A 127 12.51 12.52 -3.30
N ASP A 128 12.28 13.83 -3.36
CA ASP A 128 13.35 14.82 -3.22
C ASP A 128 13.90 14.87 -1.77
N ASP A 129 13.02 14.76 -0.78
CA ASP A 129 13.35 14.86 0.65
C ASP A 129 13.99 13.58 1.21
N SER A 130 13.68 12.40 0.67
CA SER A 130 14.18 11.12 1.20
C SER A 130 15.29 10.52 0.35
N ARG A 131 16.45 10.30 0.99
CA ARG A 131 17.60 9.60 0.38
C ARG A 131 17.29 8.12 0.19
N ALA A 132 16.73 7.45 1.21
CA ALA A 132 16.33 6.06 1.14
C ALA A 132 15.30 5.81 0.03
N TYR A 133 14.34 6.72 -0.17
CA TYR A 133 13.35 6.58 -1.24
C TYR A 133 14.00 6.56 -2.62
N ARG A 134 14.94 7.48 -2.88
CA ARG A 134 15.69 7.52 -4.16
C ARG A 134 16.56 6.28 -4.36
N PHE A 135 17.15 5.79 -3.28
CA PHE A 135 17.91 4.54 -3.31
C PHE A 135 17.03 3.35 -3.70
N MET A 136 15.87 3.18 -3.05
CA MET A 136 14.97 2.06 -3.34
C MET A 136 14.39 2.12 -4.76
N ASP A 137 14.07 3.31 -5.28
CA ASP A 137 13.65 3.49 -6.67
C ASP A 137 14.76 3.09 -7.67
N ALA A 138 16.02 3.47 -7.38
CA ALA A 138 17.16 3.06 -8.19
C ALA A 138 17.42 1.54 -8.10
N LEU A 139 17.33 0.97 -6.89
CA LEU A 139 17.52 -0.46 -6.65
C LEU A 139 16.47 -1.30 -7.38
N ARG A 140 15.21 -0.89 -7.36
CA ARG A 140 14.13 -1.53 -8.13
C ARG A 140 14.43 -1.54 -9.62
N ASN A 141 14.88 -0.42 -10.18
CA ASN A 141 15.21 -0.35 -11.60
C ASN A 141 16.42 -1.23 -11.95
N TYR A 142 17.39 -1.36 -11.05
CA TYR A 142 18.48 -2.30 -11.21
C TYR A 142 18.03 -3.76 -11.13
N SER A 143 17.22 -4.12 -10.12
CA SER A 143 16.83 -5.51 -9.90
C SER A 143 15.94 -6.07 -11.00
N GLN A 144 15.17 -5.22 -11.66
CA GLN A 144 14.33 -5.61 -12.79
C GLN A 144 15.08 -5.79 -14.12
N HIS A 145 16.28 -5.25 -14.25
CA HIS A 145 16.97 -5.18 -15.55
C HIS A 145 18.38 -5.74 -15.56
N ARG A 146 19.05 -5.87 -14.42
CA ARG A 146 20.49 -6.15 -14.39
C ARG A 146 20.94 -7.18 -13.37
N GLY A 147 20.39 -7.19 -12.15
CA GLY A 147 20.94 -8.04 -11.09
C GLY A 147 19.98 -8.29 -9.93
N SER A 148 20.51 -8.81 -8.83
CA SER A 148 19.73 -9.07 -7.62
C SER A 148 19.65 -7.83 -6.74
N SER A 149 18.51 -7.58 -6.09
CA SER A 149 18.39 -6.51 -5.11
C SER A 149 19.24 -6.73 -3.85
N ILE A 150 19.77 -7.94 -3.64
CA ILE A 150 20.63 -8.31 -2.51
C ILE A 150 21.85 -9.10 -3.03
N SER A 151 23.04 -8.53 -2.88
CA SER A 151 24.31 -9.12 -3.33
C SER A 151 24.82 -10.19 -2.37
N ALA A 152 24.59 -10.04 -1.05
CA ALA A 152 25.07 -10.96 -0.04
C ALA A 152 24.20 -10.93 1.22
N MET A 153 24.27 -12.00 2.01
CA MET A 153 23.78 -12.04 3.39
C MET A 153 24.98 -12.08 4.33
N THR A 154 24.90 -11.37 5.45
CA THR A 154 25.92 -11.42 6.51
C THR A 154 25.27 -11.91 7.79
N PHE A 155 25.77 -13.04 8.29
CA PHE A 155 25.31 -13.67 9.52
C PHE A 155 26.28 -13.35 10.63
N ASP A 156 25.76 -12.94 11.78
CA ASP A 156 26.55 -12.45 12.89
C ASP A 156 25.93 -12.91 14.21
N HIS A 157 26.76 -13.12 15.22
CA HIS A 157 26.31 -13.42 16.56
C HIS A 157 27.23 -12.74 17.58
N LYS A 158 26.63 -12.21 18.65
CA LYS A 158 27.38 -11.60 19.75
C LYS A 158 26.90 -12.08 21.09
N ARG A 159 27.84 -12.19 22.03
CA ARG A 159 27.55 -12.43 23.45
C ARG A 159 27.17 -11.09 24.08
N GLN A 160 25.96 -10.99 24.59
CA GLN A 160 25.49 -9.86 25.37
C GLN A 160 25.49 -10.26 26.85
N PRO A 161 26.13 -9.50 27.75
CA PRO A 161 26.08 -9.79 29.18
C PRO A 161 24.63 -9.89 29.68
N ALA A 162 24.37 -10.91 30.50
CA ALA A 162 23.12 -11.09 31.22
C ALA A 162 23.44 -11.08 32.72
N GLY A 163 22.71 -10.30 33.51
CA GLY A 163 22.99 -10.12 34.95
C GLY A 163 24.10 -9.11 35.25
N GLU A 164 24.20 -8.73 36.53
CA GLU A 164 25.13 -7.70 37.04
C GLU A 164 26.58 -8.23 37.16
N ASP A 165 26.73 -9.55 37.31
CA ASP A 165 28.00 -10.20 37.65
C ASP A 165 28.87 -10.51 36.42
N GLY A 166 28.34 -10.29 35.20
CA GLY A 166 29.04 -10.53 33.93
C GLY A 166 29.34 -12.00 33.60
N LYS A 167 28.88 -12.94 34.43
CA LYS A 167 29.10 -14.39 34.25
C LYS A 167 28.09 -15.05 33.32
N ASP A 168 26.86 -14.55 33.29
CA ASP A 168 25.84 -15.01 32.35
C ASP A 168 25.88 -14.16 31.07
N PHE A 169 25.54 -14.79 29.95
CA PHE A 169 25.43 -14.09 28.67
C PHE A 169 24.27 -14.65 27.87
N LYS A 170 23.64 -13.77 27.07
CA LYS A 170 22.71 -14.14 26.02
C LYS A 170 23.44 -14.10 24.69
N LEU A 171 23.13 -15.03 23.80
CA LEU A 171 23.55 -14.95 22.41
C LEU A 171 22.52 -14.13 21.64
N VAL A 172 23.00 -13.09 20.96
CA VAL A 172 22.19 -12.26 20.06
C VAL A 172 22.65 -12.58 18.65
N TYR A 173 21.75 -13.13 17.86
CA TYR A 173 21.97 -13.44 16.45
C TYR A 173 21.44 -12.30 15.58
N SER A 174 22.06 -12.08 14.44
CA SER A 174 21.64 -11.07 13.47
C SER A 174 22.02 -11.46 12.05
N ILE A 175 21.24 -11.00 11.10
CA ILE A 175 21.46 -11.09 9.67
C ILE A 175 21.41 -9.70 9.05
N ARG A 176 22.25 -9.46 8.05
CA ARG A 176 22.25 -8.21 7.29
C ARG A 176 22.18 -8.54 5.80
N PRO A 177 21.04 -8.27 5.14
CA PRO A 177 20.96 -8.28 3.70
C PRO A 177 21.73 -7.09 3.13
N ARG A 178 22.74 -7.37 2.32
CA ARG A 178 23.69 -6.35 1.83
C ARG A 178 23.71 -6.22 0.32
N LEU A 179 23.89 -5.00 -0.14
CA LEU A 179 24.15 -4.65 -1.54
C LEU A 179 25.62 -4.29 -1.70
N ARG A 180 26.29 -4.84 -2.71
CA ARG A 180 27.65 -4.42 -3.08
C ARG A 180 27.58 -3.19 -3.96
N VAL A 181 28.34 -2.15 -3.63
CA VAL A 181 28.32 -0.89 -4.41
C VAL A 181 28.81 -1.10 -5.83
N ASP A 182 29.84 -1.90 -6.04
CA ASP A 182 30.41 -2.19 -7.36
C ASP A 182 29.38 -2.81 -8.33
N ASP A 183 28.40 -3.55 -7.80
CA ASP A 183 27.36 -4.18 -8.62
C ASP A 183 26.40 -3.12 -9.23
N VAL A 184 26.29 -1.94 -8.62
CA VAL A 184 25.25 -0.94 -8.92
C VAL A 184 25.77 0.44 -9.32
N GLU A 185 27.01 0.79 -8.98
CA GLU A 185 27.55 2.15 -9.11
C GLU A 185 27.48 2.70 -10.54
N MET A 186 27.76 1.85 -11.54
CA MET A 186 27.68 2.21 -12.96
C MET A 186 26.24 2.28 -13.51
N THR A 187 25.26 1.78 -12.75
CA THR A 187 23.85 1.74 -13.16
C THR A 187 23.03 2.85 -12.52
N PHE A 188 23.32 3.17 -11.25
CA PHE A 188 22.53 4.13 -10.50
C PHE A 188 22.73 5.55 -11.05
N LYS A 189 21.63 6.32 -11.08
CA LYS A 189 21.65 7.71 -11.56
C LYS A 189 22.60 8.54 -10.69
N THR A 190 23.21 9.58 -11.27
CA THR A 190 24.16 10.49 -10.61
C THR A 190 23.65 11.06 -9.28
N LYS A 191 22.34 11.28 -9.15
CA LYS A 191 21.73 11.79 -7.90
C LYS A 191 21.80 10.80 -6.72
N VAL A 192 22.01 9.50 -6.97
CA VAL A 192 22.09 8.44 -5.95
C VAL A 192 23.55 8.08 -5.64
N GLN A 193 24.51 8.38 -6.52
CA GLN A 193 25.93 8.07 -6.29
C GLN A 193 26.50 8.65 -4.99
N PRO A 194 26.23 9.92 -4.60
CA PRO A 194 26.71 10.44 -3.31
C PRO A 194 26.19 9.64 -2.11
N LEU A 195 25.00 9.05 -2.25
CA LEU A 195 24.41 8.22 -1.22
C LEU A 195 25.10 6.87 -1.11
N LEU A 196 25.46 6.25 -2.24
CA LEU A 196 26.21 4.99 -2.25
C LEU A 196 27.53 5.14 -1.50
N GLN A 197 28.25 6.23 -1.75
CA GLN A 197 29.53 6.51 -1.09
C GLN A 197 29.37 6.83 0.40
N ALA A 198 28.26 7.46 0.80
CA ALA A 198 28.00 7.79 2.20
C ALA A 198 27.53 6.60 3.04
N LEU A 199 26.97 5.55 2.42
CA LEU A 199 26.38 4.41 3.13
C LEU A 199 27.24 3.14 3.11
N LYS A 200 28.22 3.05 2.20
CA LYS A 200 29.06 1.87 2.10
C LYS A 200 29.96 1.73 3.33
N ASP A 201 30.10 0.51 3.82
CA ASP A 201 31.08 0.15 4.82
C ASP A 201 32.48 -0.03 4.22
N ASP A 202 33.46 -0.35 5.06
CA ASP A 202 34.85 -0.61 4.66
C ASP A 202 34.99 -1.79 3.68
N GLN A 203 33.95 -2.63 3.55
CA GLN A 203 33.90 -3.76 2.62
C GLN A 203 33.19 -3.39 1.30
N GLY A 204 32.80 -2.12 1.11
CA GLY A 204 32.07 -1.68 -0.08
C GLY A 204 30.62 -2.17 -0.13
N MET A 205 30.04 -2.52 1.02
CA MET A 205 28.69 -3.06 1.14
C MET A 205 27.76 -2.08 1.86
N ILE A 206 26.48 -2.11 1.51
CA ILE A 206 25.43 -1.31 2.14
C ILE A 206 24.42 -2.25 2.80
N ASP A 207 24.10 -2.01 4.07
CA ASP A 207 22.97 -2.66 4.73
C ASP A 207 21.65 -2.08 4.22
N ILE A 208 20.80 -2.94 3.65
CA ILE A 208 19.59 -2.53 2.93
C ILE A 208 18.42 -2.34 3.90
N THR A 209 18.37 -3.07 5.01
CA THR A 209 17.18 -3.11 5.89
C THR A 209 16.80 -1.74 6.46
N PRO A 210 17.72 -0.89 6.94
CA PRO A 210 17.37 0.47 7.37
C PRO A 210 16.72 1.30 6.25
N LEU A 211 17.22 1.17 5.02
CA LEU A 211 16.71 1.91 3.85
C LEU A 211 15.32 1.44 3.45
N VAL A 212 15.02 0.15 3.60
CA VAL A 212 13.67 -0.42 3.37
C VAL A 212 12.67 0.17 4.37
N ARG A 213 13.04 0.27 5.66
CA ARG A 213 12.20 0.85 6.70
C ARG A 213 11.93 2.34 6.44
N GLU A 214 12.97 3.11 6.10
CA GLU A 214 12.82 4.52 5.72
C GLU A 214 11.98 4.72 4.46
N TYR A 215 12.12 3.82 3.47
CA TYR A 215 11.31 3.85 2.26
C TYR A 215 9.82 3.64 2.56
N LEU A 216 9.48 2.68 3.42
CA LEU A 216 8.09 2.48 3.82
C LEU A 216 7.52 3.71 4.56
N VAL A 217 8.33 4.39 5.39
CA VAL A 217 7.90 5.65 6.02
C VAL A 217 7.57 6.71 4.95
N GLY A 218 8.39 6.83 3.91
CA GLY A 218 8.09 7.72 2.78
C GLY A 218 6.77 7.37 2.08
N LEU A 219 6.53 6.09 1.80
CA LEU A 219 5.26 5.63 1.21
C LEU A 219 4.06 5.87 2.14
N ASN A 220 4.24 5.70 3.46
CA ASN A 220 3.21 6.01 4.46
C ASN A 220 2.87 7.49 4.48
N GLN A 221 3.87 8.36 4.38
CA GLN A 221 3.66 9.80 4.29
C GLN A 221 2.83 10.17 3.05
N ILE A 222 3.15 9.59 1.89
CA ILE A 222 2.35 9.77 0.66
C ILE A 222 0.91 9.33 0.88
N MET A 223 0.68 8.18 1.52
CA MET A 223 -0.67 7.68 1.76
C MET A 223 -1.46 8.56 2.74
N LEU A 224 -0.83 9.05 3.81
CA LEU A 224 -1.49 9.96 4.76
C LEU A 224 -1.89 11.28 4.11
N GLU A 225 -1.05 11.83 3.23
CA GLU A 225 -1.37 13.01 2.44
C GLU A 225 -2.49 12.73 1.44
N THR A 226 -2.45 11.57 0.79
CA THR A 226 -3.51 11.11 -0.12
C THR A 226 -4.86 11.08 0.59
N ARG A 227 -4.92 10.54 1.82
CA ARG A 227 -6.14 10.56 2.66
C ARG A 227 -6.63 11.97 2.94
N GLY A 228 -5.72 12.90 3.24
CA GLY A 228 -6.06 14.31 3.44
C GLY A 228 -6.65 14.96 2.18
N LEU A 229 -6.10 14.64 1.01
CA LEU A 229 -6.55 15.17 -0.28
C LEU A 229 -7.94 14.62 -0.70
N ILE A 230 -8.24 13.34 -0.42
CA ILE A 230 -9.52 12.71 -0.79
C ILE A 230 -10.65 12.98 0.21
N ALA A 231 -10.33 13.36 1.45
CA ALA A 231 -11.32 13.47 2.53
C ALA A 231 -12.55 14.35 2.20
N PRO A 232 -12.41 15.53 1.55
CA PRO A 232 -13.58 16.35 1.18
C PRO A 232 -14.49 15.65 0.16
N PHE A 233 -13.91 14.92 -0.79
CA PHE A 233 -14.66 14.17 -1.81
C PHE A 233 -15.36 12.97 -1.19
N GLU A 234 -14.65 12.23 -0.35
CA GLU A 234 -15.16 11.07 0.37
C GLU A 234 -16.40 11.43 1.21
N ALA A 235 -16.34 12.53 1.96
CA ALA A 235 -17.47 13.02 2.74
C ALA A 235 -18.69 13.35 1.85
N GLY A 236 -18.46 13.98 0.69
CA GLY A 236 -19.51 14.27 -0.28
C GLY A 236 -20.15 13.00 -0.85
N PHE A 237 -19.34 11.99 -1.19
CA PHE A 237 -19.86 10.72 -1.71
C PHE A 237 -20.69 9.97 -0.68
N TYR A 238 -20.24 9.92 0.58
CA TYR A 238 -21.04 9.33 1.66
C TYR A 238 -22.34 10.08 1.91
N ALA A 239 -22.35 11.41 1.81
CA ALA A 239 -23.57 12.19 1.95
C ALA A 239 -24.63 11.82 0.88
N VAL A 240 -24.21 11.72 -0.38
CA VAL A 240 -25.09 11.30 -1.49
C VAL A 240 -25.62 9.88 -1.27
N GLN A 241 -24.74 8.96 -0.84
CA GLN A 241 -25.14 7.58 -0.60
C GLN A 241 -26.12 7.46 0.58
N ASN A 242 -25.87 8.18 1.68
CA ASN A 242 -26.74 8.16 2.86
C ASN A 242 -28.10 8.79 2.57
N ASP A 243 -28.16 9.84 1.73
CA ASP A 243 -29.44 10.39 1.26
C ASP A 243 -30.24 9.36 0.48
N ALA A 244 -29.61 8.63 -0.45
CA ALA A 244 -30.26 7.56 -1.20
C ALA A 244 -30.78 6.45 -0.26
N VAL A 245 -29.95 5.96 0.66
CA VAL A 245 -30.36 4.97 1.68
C VAL A 245 -31.56 5.49 2.48
N SER A 246 -31.53 6.74 2.94
CA SER A 246 -32.59 7.34 3.74
C SER A 246 -33.91 7.48 2.97
N ARG A 247 -33.86 7.89 1.70
CA ARG A 247 -35.05 8.04 0.84
C ARG A 247 -35.72 6.70 0.57
N LEU A 248 -34.93 5.66 0.29
CA LEU A 248 -35.46 4.31 0.11
C LEU A 248 -36.01 3.75 1.43
N GLY A 249 -35.29 3.95 2.55
CA GLY A 249 -35.71 3.51 3.88
C GLY A 249 -37.03 4.15 4.34
N ALA A 250 -37.33 5.38 3.90
CA ALA A 250 -38.59 6.06 4.22
C ALA A 250 -39.82 5.40 3.57
N VAL A 251 -39.66 4.84 2.36
CA VAL A 251 -40.73 4.09 1.67
C VAL A 251 -40.68 2.59 1.95
N TRP A 252 -39.52 2.10 2.40
CA TRP A 252 -39.30 0.68 2.66
C TRP A 252 -38.30 0.42 3.79
N PRO A 253 -38.76 0.47 5.05
CA PRO A 253 -37.89 0.29 6.22
C PRO A 253 -37.20 -1.08 6.30
N GLU A 254 -37.75 -2.09 5.62
CA GLU A 254 -37.23 -3.46 5.60
C GLU A 254 -36.04 -3.64 4.63
N ALA A 255 -35.80 -2.70 3.71
CA ALA A 255 -34.83 -2.82 2.61
C ALA A 255 -33.56 -1.96 2.81
N LEU A 256 -33.05 -1.91 4.04
CA LEU A 256 -31.94 -1.03 4.41
C LEU A 256 -30.59 -1.39 3.77
N ASP A 257 -30.41 -2.61 3.26
CA ASP A 257 -29.07 -3.09 2.99
C ASP A 257 -28.55 -2.78 1.58
N TYR A 258 -29.41 -2.57 0.57
CA TYR A 258 -28.99 -2.58 -0.84
C TYR A 258 -29.74 -1.61 -1.77
N PRO A 259 -29.67 -0.28 -1.57
CA PRO A 259 -30.22 0.67 -2.53
C PRO A 259 -29.51 0.58 -3.89
N VAL A 260 -30.30 0.63 -4.96
CA VAL A 260 -29.86 0.59 -6.35
C VAL A 260 -30.51 1.73 -7.10
N ALA A 261 -29.71 2.61 -7.69
CA ALA A 261 -30.20 3.56 -8.69
C ALA A 261 -30.25 2.86 -10.05
N VAL A 262 -31.38 2.91 -10.74
CA VAL A 262 -31.60 2.29 -12.05
C VAL A 262 -32.05 3.32 -13.09
N LYS A 263 -31.60 3.12 -14.33
CA LYS A 263 -32.07 3.82 -15.52
C LYS A 263 -32.83 2.84 -16.39
N LEU A 264 -34.10 3.15 -16.66
CA LEU A 264 -35.00 2.32 -17.44
C LEU A 264 -35.40 3.01 -18.75
N GLN A 265 -35.61 2.23 -19.80
CA GLN A 265 -36.11 2.69 -21.10
C GLN A 265 -37.28 1.82 -21.56
N GLY A 266 -38.35 2.45 -22.09
CA GLY A 266 -39.50 1.70 -22.59
C GLY A 266 -40.29 0.96 -21.49
N GLU A 267 -40.69 -0.29 -21.74
CA GLU A 267 -41.39 -1.18 -20.80
C GLU A 267 -40.41 -1.84 -19.82
N ASP A 268 -39.68 -1.01 -19.06
CA ASP A 268 -38.75 -1.45 -17.99
C ASP A 268 -37.46 -2.15 -18.46
N GLU A 269 -36.97 -1.83 -19.66
CA GLU A 269 -35.64 -2.27 -20.10
C GLU A 269 -34.55 -1.57 -19.27
N LEU A 270 -33.77 -2.35 -18.52
CA LEU A 270 -32.66 -1.83 -17.72
C LEU A 270 -31.50 -1.40 -18.61
N VAL A 271 -31.20 -0.10 -18.60
CA VAL A 271 -30.11 0.49 -19.37
C VAL A 271 -28.82 0.55 -18.53
N SER A 272 -28.92 0.97 -17.28
CA SER A 272 -27.78 1.04 -16.37
C SER A 272 -28.24 1.01 -14.91
N HIS A 273 -27.34 0.62 -14.01
CA HIS A 273 -27.60 0.63 -12.58
C HIS A 273 -26.34 0.91 -11.77
N PHE A 274 -26.52 1.50 -10.59
CA PHE A 274 -25.48 1.70 -9.61
C PHE A 274 -25.94 1.16 -8.26
N LEU A 275 -25.17 0.21 -7.75
CA LEU A 275 -25.36 -0.33 -6.42
C LEU A 275 -24.75 0.64 -5.42
N ALA A 276 -25.60 1.32 -4.65
CA ALA A 276 -25.20 2.25 -3.60
C ALA A 276 -24.74 1.48 -2.34
N ILE A 277 -23.84 0.51 -2.52
CA ILE A 277 -23.08 -0.13 -1.45
C ILE A 277 -21.67 0.45 -1.47
N SER A 278 -21.28 0.97 -0.32
CA SER A 278 -19.90 1.23 0.00
C SER A 278 -19.56 0.26 1.12
N GLN A 279 -18.28 -0.09 1.24
CA GLN A 279 -17.81 -0.94 2.33
C GLN A 279 -16.99 -0.08 3.30
N PRO A 280 -17.61 0.93 3.97
CA PRO A 280 -16.91 1.90 4.81
C PRO A 280 -16.17 1.19 5.93
N GLU A 281 -16.72 0.10 6.46
CA GLU A 281 -16.08 -0.73 7.47
C GLU A 281 -14.79 -1.39 6.96
N ARG A 282 -14.73 -1.82 5.69
CA ARG A 282 -13.50 -2.37 5.11
C ARG A 282 -12.47 -1.27 4.90
N THR A 283 -12.85 -0.14 4.32
CA THR A 283 -11.96 1.03 4.19
C THR A 283 -11.42 1.44 5.56
N GLY A 284 -12.27 1.51 6.58
CA GLY A 284 -11.89 1.81 7.97
C GLY A 284 -10.94 0.77 8.57
N ARG A 285 -11.16 -0.53 8.33
CA ARG A 285 -10.24 -1.61 8.74
C ARG A 285 -8.86 -1.47 8.08
N LEU A 286 -8.82 -1.20 6.77
CA LEU A 286 -7.56 -0.94 6.05
C LEU A 286 -6.84 0.27 6.63
N ARG A 287 -7.55 1.38 6.85
CA ARG A 287 -6.97 2.61 7.44
C ARG A 287 -6.42 2.40 8.85
N LYS A 288 -7.12 1.63 9.68
CA LYS A 288 -6.66 1.28 11.04
C LYS A 288 -5.39 0.43 11.00
N ARG A 289 -5.34 -0.57 10.12
CA ARG A 289 -4.16 -1.41 9.92
C ARG A 289 -2.98 -0.60 9.37
N ASN A 290 -3.26 0.26 8.40
CA ASN A 290 -2.29 1.06 7.65
C ASN A 290 -2.19 2.48 8.20
N GLY A 291 -2.13 2.58 9.53
CA GLY A 291 -2.02 3.83 10.26
C GLY A 291 -0.66 4.52 10.07
N LYS A 292 -0.40 5.56 10.85
CA LYS A 292 0.89 6.27 10.84
C LYS A 292 2.00 5.39 11.42
N ILE A 293 3.10 5.20 10.68
CA ILE A 293 4.21 4.31 11.10
C ILE A 293 5.56 5.03 11.19
N ALA A 294 5.59 6.17 11.91
CA ALA A 294 6.78 7.02 12.02
C ALA A 294 7.96 6.42 12.82
N HIS A 295 7.75 5.29 13.51
CA HIS A 295 8.75 4.69 14.39
C HIS A 295 9.54 3.54 13.75
N LEU A 296 9.19 3.10 12.53
CA LEU A 296 9.88 1.98 11.85
C LEU A 296 11.40 2.14 11.76
N PRO A 297 11.98 3.31 11.44
CA PRO A 297 13.43 3.44 11.38
C PRO A 297 14.12 3.30 12.74
N ARG A 298 13.37 3.43 13.84
CA ARG A 298 13.85 3.27 15.22
C ARG A 298 13.61 1.85 15.74
N LEU A 299 12.97 1.01 14.95
CA LEU A 299 12.59 -0.33 15.36
C LEU A 299 13.83 -1.22 15.27
N GLN A 300 14.25 -1.74 16.42
CA GLN A 300 15.31 -2.72 16.51
C GLN A 300 14.67 -4.10 16.65
N LEU A 301 14.43 -4.76 15.51
CA LEU A 301 14.28 -6.21 15.52
C LEU A 301 15.68 -6.79 15.69
N ILE A 302 15.76 -7.90 16.40
CA ILE A 302 16.94 -8.76 16.37
C ILE A 302 16.91 -9.44 15.00
N SER A 303 17.27 -8.65 13.98
CA SER A 303 17.48 -8.98 12.58
C SER A 303 18.82 -8.35 12.25
#